data_AF-A0A7Y3W5M7-F1
#
_entry.id   AF-A0A7Y3W5M7-F1
#
_cell.length_a   1.000
_cell.length_b   1.000
_cell.length_c   1.000
_cell.angle_alpha   90.00
_cell.angle_beta   90.00
_cell.angle_gamma   90.00
#
_symmetry.space_group_name_H-M   'P 1'
#
loop_
_entity.id
_entity.type
_entity.pdbx_description
1 polymer ?
#
loop_
_entity_poly.entity_id
_entity_poly.type
_entity_poly.pdbx_seq_one_letter_code
_entity_poly.pdbx_strand_id
1 'polypeptide(L)' 'MAEMKNAARVRIAVARLLYGEEIDVGDLYRALGIDPAEADSEALAHLAGVLDGMEAASTAIRDKGLDGWPKPR' A
#
# COMPACT_ATOMS: atom_id res chain seq x y z
N MET A 1 -22.21 -3.18 -17.53
CA MET A 1 -20.90 -2.55 -17.26
C MET A 1 -20.61 -2.79 -15.79
N ALA A 2 -19.92 -3.89 -15.49
CA ALA A 2 -19.64 -4.30 -14.12
C ALA A 2 -18.69 -3.28 -13.48
N GLU A 3 -19.26 -2.46 -12.61
CA GLU A 3 -18.65 -1.95 -11.39
C GLU A 3 -17.12 -2.05 -11.38
N MET A 4 -16.47 -1.06 -12.01
CA MET A 4 -15.05 -0.79 -11.86
C MET A 4 -14.85 -0.51 -10.37
N LYS A 5 -14.62 -1.58 -9.57
CA LYS A 5 -14.35 -1.48 -8.14
C LYS A 5 -13.30 -0.39 -7.99
N ASN A 6 -13.72 0.75 -7.42
CA ASN A 6 -13.00 2.02 -7.38
C ASN A 6 -11.48 1.78 -7.34
N ALA A 7 -10.74 2.19 -8.37
CA ALA A 7 -9.30 1.93 -8.50
C ALA A 7 -8.51 2.32 -7.24
N ALA A 8 -8.97 3.34 -6.51
CA ALA A 8 -8.42 3.73 -5.22
C ALA A 8 -8.53 2.62 -4.16
N ARG A 9 -9.68 1.91 -4.09
CA ARG A 9 -9.86 0.77 -3.17
C ARG A 9 -8.93 -0.39 -3.50
N VAL A 10 -8.71 -0.66 -4.78
CA VAL A 10 -7.74 -1.69 -5.20
C VAL A 10 -6.32 -1.27 -4.83
N ARG A 11 -5.93 -0.03 -5.07
CA ARG A 11 -4.63 0.51 -4.64
C ARG A 11 -4.43 0.42 -3.13
N ILE A 12 -5.46 0.70 -2.32
CA ILE A 12 -5.39 0.52 -0.86
C ILE A 12 -5.17 -0.96 -0.51
N ALA A 13 -5.86 -1.90 -1.16
CA ALA A 13 -5.66 -3.32 -0.90
C ALA A 13 -4.25 -3.80 -1.28
N VAL A 14 -3.72 -3.32 -2.42
CA VAL A 14 -2.34 -3.60 -2.86
C VAL A 14 -1.34 -3.01 -1.87
N ALA A 15 -1.48 -1.74 -1.47
CA ALA A 15 -0.61 -1.12 -0.48
C ALA A 15 -0.60 -1.89 0.84
N ARG A 16 -1.76 -2.38 1.30
CA ARG A 16 -1.83 -3.21 2.51
C ARG A 16 -1.07 -4.53 2.39
N LEU A 17 -1.12 -5.17 1.23
CA LEU A 17 -0.35 -6.39 0.95
C LEU A 17 1.15 -6.08 0.95
N LEU A 18 1.56 -5.05 0.20
CA LEU A 18 2.96 -4.64 0.11
C LEU A 18 3.55 -4.29 1.49
N TYR A 19 2.80 -3.54 2.29
CA TYR A 19 3.21 -3.18 3.65
C TYR A 19 3.33 -4.41 4.57
N GLY A 20 2.37 -5.34 4.51
CA GLY A 20 2.36 -6.52 5.37
C GLY A 20 3.42 -7.56 5.04
N GLU A 21 3.81 -7.67 3.76
CA GLU A 21 4.83 -8.60 3.27
C GLU A 21 6.21 -7.93 3.11
N GLU A 22 6.35 -6.67 3.52
CA GLU A 22 7.58 -5.87 3.41
C GLU A 22 8.14 -5.79 1.96
N ILE A 23 7.23 -5.67 0.98
CA ILE A 23 7.57 -5.61 -0.45
C ILE A 23 7.56 -4.15 -0.95
N ASP A 24 8.64 -3.74 -1.62
CA ASP A 24 8.71 -2.44 -2.29
C ASP A 24 7.88 -2.41 -3.59
N VAL A 25 7.30 -1.25 -3.91
CA VAL A 25 6.48 -1.10 -5.13
C VAL A 25 7.29 -1.32 -6.41
N GLY A 26 8.57 -0.96 -6.41
CA GLY A 26 9.49 -1.21 -7.51
C GLY A 26 9.79 -2.70 -7.69
N ASP A 27 9.90 -3.45 -6.60
CA ASP A 27 10.10 -4.91 -6.65
C ASP A 27 8.86 -5.63 -7.18
N LEU A 28 7.66 -5.19 -6.79
CA LEU A 28 6.41 -5.67 -7.40
C LEU A 28 6.43 -5.45 -8.92
N TYR A 29 6.80 -4.26 -9.38
CA TYR A 29 6.78 -3.93 -10.80
C TYR A 29 7.80 -4.73 -11.59
N ARG A 30 9.03 -4.87 -11.07
CA ARG A 30 10.05 -5.75 -11.66
C ARG A 30 9.57 -7.19 -11.75
N ALA A 31 8.92 -7.70 -10.70
CA ALA A 31 8.37 -9.07 -10.69
C ALA A 31 7.26 -9.28 -11.72
N LEU A 32 6.50 -8.23 -12.04
CA LEU A 32 5.48 -8.24 -13.09
C LEU A 32 6.04 -7.96 -14.50
N GLY A 33 7.35 -7.71 -14.61
CA GLY A 33 7.99 -7.35 -15.88
C GLY A 33 7.64 -5.94 -16.37
N ILE A 34 7.20 -5.06 -15.46
CA ILE A 34 6.84 -3.66 -15.76
C ILE A 34 8.03 -2.78 -15.38
N ASP A 35 8.44 -1.90 -16.31
CA ASP A 35 9.41 -0.85 -15.99
C ASP A 35 8.72 0.22 -15.12
N PRO A 36 9.21 0.50 -13.89
CA PRO A 36 8.68 1.57 -13.06
C PRO A 36 8.67 2.96 -13.72
N ALA A 37 9.57 3.21 -14.68
CA ALA A 37 9.60 4.46 -15.43
C ALA A 37 8.41 4.62 -16.40
N GLU A 38 7.80 3.51 -16.84
CA GLU A 38 6.66 3.50 -17.76
C GLU A 38 5.31 3.44 -17.04
N ALA A 39 5.32 3.27 -15.72
CA ALA A 39 4.11 3.14 -14.94
C ALA A 39 3.41 4.49 -14.72
N ASP A 40 2.08 4.42 -14.55
CA ASP A 40 1.24 5.56 -14.25
C ASP A 40 1.69 6.26 -12.94
N SER A 41 2.16 7.50 -13.09
CA SER A 41 2.71 8.31 -12.01
C SER A 41 1.65 8.71 -10.97
N GLU A 42 0.38 8.87 -11.37
CA GLU A 42 -0.73 9.15 -10.45
C GLU A 42 -1.03 7.91 -9.60
N ALA A 43 -1.06 6.74 -10.24
CA ALA A 43 -1.28 5.47 -9.54
C ALA A 43 -0.16 5.17 -8.54
N LEU A 44 1.10 5.43 -8.94
CA LEU A 44 2.27 5.29 -8.08
C LEU A 44 2.25 6.28 -6.90
N ALA A 45 1.97 7.56 -7.16
CA ALA A 45 1.87 8.57 -6.11
C ALA A 45 0.78 8.24 -5.08
N HIS A 46 -0.38 7.74 -5.55
CA HIS A 46 -1.44 7.31 -4.65
C HIS A 46 -1.04 6.08 -3.82
N LEU A 47 -0.34 5.10 -4.41
CA LEU A 47 0.17 3.95 -3.66
C LEU A 47 1.20 4.37 -2.60
N ALA A 48 2.16 5.22 -2.98
CA ALA A 48 3.17 5.75 -2.07
C ALA A 48 2.52 6.51 -0.89
N GLY A 49 1.56 7.41 -1.16
CA GLY A 49 0.87 8.15 -0.11
C GLY A 49 0.09 7.26 0.86
N VAL A 50 -0.46 6.13 0.40
CA VAL A 50 -1.12 5.15 1.29
C VAL A 50 -0.09 4.42 2.14
N LEU A 51 1.05 3.99 1.56
CA LEU A 51 2.13 3.32 2.29
C LEU A 51 2.73 4.23 3.37
N ASP A 52 3.02 5.49 3.04
CA ASP A 52 3.52 6.49 3.99
C ASP A 52 2.52 6.70 5.13
N GLY A 53 1.23 6.79 4.82
CA GLY A 53 0.17 6.90 5.81
C GLY A 53 0.09 5.67 6.74
N MET A 54 0.29 4.47 6.20
CA MET A 54 0.32 3.23 6.98
C MET A 54 1.53 3.18 7.90
N GLU A 55 2.71 3.60 7.43
CA GLU A 55 3.93 3.63 8.26
C GLU A 55 3.82 4.66 9.39
N ALA A 56 3.34 5.87 9.06
CA ALA A 56 3.13 6.93 10.05
C ALA A 56 2.11 6.51 11.13
N ALA A 57 1.00 5.91 10.72
CA ALA A 57 -0.01 5.39 11.65
C ALA A 57 0.55 4.25 12.51
N SER A 58 1.27 3.30 11.91
CA SER A 58 1.85 2.16 12.62
C SER A 58 2.92 2.61 13.62
N THR A 59 3.77 3.56 13.24
CA THR A 59 4.74 4.19 14.16
C THR A 59 4.03 4.89 15.31
N ALA A 60 3.03 5.72 15.04
CA ALA A 60 2.29 6.42 16.09
C ALA A 60 1.53 5.46 17.04
N ILE A 61 1.10 4.29 16.55
CA ILE A 61 0.51 3.23 17.37
C ILE A 61 1.58 2.59 18.25
N ARG A 62 2.75 2.26 17.69
CA ARG A 62 3.90 1.68 18.42
C ARG A 62 4.42 2.61 19.51
N ASP A 63 4.56 3.90 19.21
CA ASP A 63 5.02 4.92 20.16
C ASP A 63 4.09 5.08 21.36
N LYS A 64 2.82 4.71 21.20
CA LYS A 64 1.81 4.70 22.28
C LYS A 64 1.75 3.37 23.02
N GLY A 65 2.58 2.39 22.68
CA GLY A 65 2.54 1.02 23.23
C GLY A 65 1.25 0.28 22.87
N LEU A 66 0.61 0.64 21.75
CA LEU A 66 -0.66 0.08 21.27
C LEU A 66 -0.44 -0.98 20.19
N ASP A 67 0.71 -1.62 20.17
CA ASP A 67 1.24 -2.55 19.16
C ASP A 67 0.30 -3.73 18.87
N GLY A 68 -0.77 -3.92 19.67
CA GLY A 68 -1.84 -4.91 19.50
C GLY A 68 -3.25 -4.34 19.32
N TRP A 69 -3.43 -3.08 18.94
CA TRP A 69 -4.74 -2.43 18.80
C TRP A 69 -5.10 -2.01 17.36
N PRO A 70 -6.26 -2.43 16.80
CA PRO A 70 -7.15 -3.47 17.30
C PRO A 70 -6.70 -4.85 16.78
N LYS A 71 -6.54 -5.80 17.71
CA LYS A 71 -6.54 -7.23 17.37
C LYS A 71 -7.72 -7.52 16.42
N PRO A 72 -7.46 -8.07 15.21
CA PRO A 72 -8.54 -8.63 14.41
C PRO A 72 -9.21 -9.74 15.23
N ARG A 73 -10.55 -9.76 15.25
CA ARG A 73 -11.32 -10.93 15.67
C ARG A 73 -11.26 -11.99 14.58
#